data_AF-A0A1F0DTP2-F1
#
_entry.id   AF-A0A1F0DTP2-F1
#
_cell.length_a   1.000
_cell.length_b   1.000
_cell.length_c   1.000
_cell.angle_alpha   90.00
_cell.angle_beta   90.00
_cell.angle_gamma   90.00
#
_symmetry.space_group_name_H-M   'P 1'
#
loop_
_entity.id
_entity.type
_entity.pdbx_description
1 polymer ?
#
loop_
_entity_poly.entity_id
_entity_poly.type
_entity_poly.pdbx_seq_one_letter_code
_entity_poly.pdbx_strand_id
1 'polypeptide(L)'
;MLCKLSKDKNHYEHENIALIFENLHSPKLINCVYNLAVMELDYKKEDEFFNIARKCTYALGYTNTPKAKEKLELLAKNENELIREYAIKQLNRHDFTDKDVEEQD
;
A
#
# COMPACT_ATOMS: atom_id res chain seq x y z
N MET A 1 -9.76 -8.88 -9.80
CA MET A 1 -8.97 -10.12 -9.58
C MET A 1 -7.85 -9.91 -8.55
N LEU A 2 -6.88 -9.02 -8.78
CA LEU A 2 -5.75 -8.78 -7.87
C LEU A 2 -6.17 -8.39 -6.45
N CYS A 3 -7.15 -7.49 -6.28
CA CYS A 3 -7.72 -7.14 -4.97
C CYS A 3 -8.36 -8.31 -4.20
N LYS A 4 -8.81 -9.35 -4.91
CA LYS A 4 -9.37 -10.55 -4.28
C LYS A 4 -8.24 -11.45 -3.80
N LEU A 5 -7.23 -11.65 -4.67
CA LEU A 5 -6.02 -12.40 -4.31
C LEU A 5 -5.29 -11.74 -3.14
N SER A 6 -5.14 -10.41 -3.11
CA SER A 6 -4.46 -9.72 -2.01
C SER A 6 -5.09 -9.93 -0.63
N LYS A 7 -6.31 -10.46 -0.56
CA LYS A 7 -7.02 -10.76 0.70
C LYS A 7 -6.95 -12.24 1.09
N ASP A 8 -6.59 -13.11 0.16
CA ASP A 8 -6.55 -14.55 0.37
C ASP A 8 -5.23 -14.96 1.02
N LYS A 9 -5.27 -15.32 2.32
CA LYS A 9 -4.07 -15.65 3.08
C LYS A 9 -3.44 -17.01 2.69
N ASN A 10 -4.08 -17.80 1.82
CA ASN A 10 -3.65 -19.17 1.52
C ASN A 10 -2.57 -19.31 0.44
N HIS A 11 -2.20 -18.24 -0.29
CA HIS A 11 -1.27 -18.35 -1.43
C HIS A 11 0.15 -17.83 -1.17
N TYR A 12 0.48 -17.27 -0.01
CA TYR A 12 1.83 -16.80 0.36
C TYR A 12 2.52 -15.76 -0.58
N GLU A 13 1.92 -15.41 -1.72
CA GLU A 13 2.46 -14.55 -2.78
C GLU A 13 2.14 -13.05 -2.60
N HIS A 14 1.77 -12.63 -1.38
CA HIS A 14 1.34 -11.24 -1.10
C HIS A 14 2.40 -10.19 -1.45
N GLU A 15 3.69 -10.53 -1.34
CA GLU A 15 4.77 -9.62 -1.74
C GLU A 15 4.85 -9.41 -3.25
N ASN A 16 4.60 -10.47 -4.04
CA ASN A 16 4.49 -10.37 -5.49
C ASN A 16 3.28 -9.55 -5.91
N ILE A 17 2.15 -9.70 -5.19
CA ILE A 17 0.97 -8.85 -5.41
C ILE A 17 1.27 -7.38 -5.08
N ALA A 18 1.97 -7.12 -3.97
CA ALA A 18 2.38 -5.76 -3.61
C ALA A 18 3.32 -5.14 -4.66
N LEU A 19 4.24 -5.91 -5.24
CA LEU A 19 5.09 -5.48 -6.35
C LEU A 19 4.26 -5.13 -7.60
N ILE A 20 3.26 -5.94 -7.94
CA ILE A 20 2.36 -5.64 -9.06
C ILE A 20 1.61 -4.34 -8.80
N PHE A 21 1.12 -4.10 -7.58
CA PHE A 21 0.47 -2.85 -7.23
C PHE A 21 1.40 -1.63 -7.33
N GLU A 22 2.66 -1.76 -6.90
CA GLU A 22 3.68 -0.72 -7.04
C GLU A 22 3.90 -0.33 -8.50
N ASN A 23 3.97 -1.31 -9.39
CA ASN A 23 4.15 -1.09 -10.83
C ASN A 23 2.90 -0.53 -11.53
N LEU A 24 1.70 -0.79 -11.00
CA LEU A 24 0.44 -0.31 -11.59
C LEU A 24 0.05 1.09 -11.14
N HIS A 25 0.38 1.45 -9.88
CA HIS A 25 0.14 2.77 -9.25
C HIS A 25 -1.25 3.36 -9.62
N SER A 26 -2.27 2.50 -9.59
CA SER A 26 -3.59 2.83 -10.12
C SER A 26 -4.49 3.42 -9.03
N PRO A 27 -5.15 4.56 -9.27
CA PRO A 27 -6.13 5.14 -8.33
C PRO A 27 -7.26 4.16 -7.94
N LYS A 28 -7.62 3.23 -8.84
CA LYS A 28 -8.65 2.20 -8.58
C LYS A 28 -8.22 1.14 -7.56
N LEU A 29 -6.94 1.10 -7.18
CA LEU A 29 -6.38 0.07 -6.30
C LEU A 29 -6.06 0.60 -4.90
N ILE A 30 -6.20 1.91 -4.64
CA ILE A 30 -5.80 2.56 -3.37
C ILE A 30 -6.29 1.79 -2.14
N ASN A 31 -7.58 1.45 -2.10
CA ASN A 31 -8.15 0.72 -0.97
C ASN A 31 -7.59 -0.69 -0.82
N CYS A 32 -7.37 -1.41 -1.92
CA CYS A 32 -6.77 -2.75 -1.88
C CYS A 32 -5.30 -2.71 -1.44
N VAL A 33 -4.55 -1.72 -1.93
CA VAL A 33 -3.14 -1.48 -1.58
C VAL A 33 -3.01 -1.15 -0.10
N TYR A 34 -3.84 -0.23 0.42
CA TYR A 34 -3.84 0.12 1.83
C TYR A 34 -4.18 -1.09 2.71
N ASN A 35 -5.23 -1.84 2.38
CA ASN A 35 -5.63 -3.02 3.14
C ASN A 35 -4.53 -4.09 3.18
N LEU A 36 -3.76 -4.24 2.08
CA LEU A 36 -2.61 -5.14 2.05
C LEU A 36 -1.45 -4.63 2.92
N ALA A 37 -1.22 -3.31 2.96
CA ALA A 37 -0.15 -2.71 3.77
C ALA A 37 -0.33 -2.93 5.27
N VAL A 38 -1.57 -3.00 5.75
CA VAL A 38 -1.91 -3.19 7.18
C VAL A 38 -2.27 -4.64 7.51
N MET A 39 -2.14 -5.57 6.55
CA MET A 39 -2.54 -6.95 6.75
C MET A 39 -1.53 -7.71 7.60
N GLU A 40 -2.01 -8.33 8.68
CA GLU A 40 -1.23 -9.30 9.44
C GLU A 40 -1.21 -10.66 8.75
N LEU A 41 -0.01 -11.14 8.43
CA LEU A 41 0.25 -12.43 7.78
C LEU A 41 1.16 -13.26 8.69
N ASP A 42 0.66 -14.40 9.18
CA ASP A 42 1.39 -15.22 10.17
C ASP A 42 2.79 -15.65 9.70
N TYR A 43 2.94 -15.88 8.40
CA TYR A 43 4.20 -16.31 7.78
C TYR A 43 5.19 -15.16 7.56
N LYS A 44 4.84 -13.92 7.94
CA LYS A 44 5.67 -12.71 7.83
C LYS A 44 5.94 -12.05 9.19
N LYS A 45 5.70 -12.73 10.31
CA LYS A 45 6.01 -12.21 11.65
C LYS A 45 7.49 -11.85 11.84
N GLU A 46 8.38 -12.56 11.14
CA GLU A 46 9.83 -12.33 11.16
C GLU A 46 10.31 -11.46 9.97
N ASP A 47 9.41 -10.77 9.23
CA ASP A 47 9.80 -9.89 8.13
C ASP A 47 10.37 -8.58 8.67
N GLU A 48 11.69 -8.57 8.91
CA GLU A 48 12.43 -7.43 9.46
C GLU A 48 12.22 -6.12 8.68
N PHE A 49 11.91 -6.20 7.38
CA PHE A 49 11.82 -5.04 6.49
C PHE A 49 10.38 -4.68 6.10
N PHE A 50 9.39 -5.46 6.53
CA PHE A 50 7.98 -5.24 6.17
C PHE A 50 7.79 -5.00 4.67
N ASN A 51 8.42 -5.82 3.82
CA ASN A 51 8.55 -5.54 2.38
C ASN A 51 7.20 -5.36 1.67
N ILE A 52 6.16 -6.04 2.13
CA ILE A 52 4.78 -5.86 1.63
C ILE A 52 4.31 -4.42 1.89
N ALA A 53 4.37 -3.96 3.14
CA ALA A 53 3.95 -2.60 3.51
C ALA A 53 4.84 -1.54 2.83
N ARG A 54 6.15 -1.80 2.72
CA ARG A 54 7.07 -0.93 1.96
C ARG A 54 6.62 -0.76 0.52
N LYS A 55 6.33 -1.84 -0.20
CA LYS A 55 5.86 -1.79 -1.60
C LYS A 55 4.51 -1.09 -1.71
N CYS A 56 3.59 -1.37 -0.79
CA CYS A 56 2.29 -0.72 -0.77
C CYS A 56 2.38 0.80 -0.53
N THR A 57 3.25 1.27 0.36
CA THR A 57 3.45 2.72 0.55
C THR A 57 4.00 3.38 -0.71
N TYR A 58 4.94 2.73 -1.40
CA TYR A 58 5.46 3.19 -2.69
C TYR A 58 4.38 3.23 -3.76
N ALA A 59 3.53 2.20 -3.85
CA ALA A 59 2.38 2.18 -4.75
C ALA A 59 1.44 3.37 -4.52
N LEU A 60 1.14 3.69 -3.25
CA LEU A 60 0.32 4.86 -2.89
C LEU A 60 1.02 6.18 -3.27
N GLY A 61 2.33 6.30 -3.01
CA GLY A 61 3.11 7.47 -3.41
C GLY A 61 3.07 7.71 -4.92
N TYR A 62 3.35 6.67 -5.71
CA TYR A 62 3.32 6.73 -7.17
C TYR A 62 1.91 6.95 -7.74
N THR A 63 0.86 6.56 -7.02
CA THR A 63 -0.52 6.85 -7.41
C THR A 63 -0.81 8.36 -7.35
N ASN A 64 -0.16 9.08 -6.42
CA ASN A 64 -0.07 10.54 -6.39
C ASN A 64 -1.42 11.31 -6.42
N THR A 65 -2.49 10.72 -5.88
CA THR A 65 -3.79 11.39 -5.72
C THR A 65 -4.09 11.78 -4.26
N PRO A 66 -5.03 12.70 -3.98
CA PRO A 66 -5.45 13.03 -2.62
C PRO A 66 -5.89 11.81 -1.80
N LYS A 67 -6.67 10.88 -2.37
CA LYS A 67 -7.04 9.65 -1.65
C LYS A 67 -5.84 8.77 -1.30
N ALA A 68 -4.81 8.72 -2.15
CA ALA A 68 -3.60 7.99 -1.86
C ALA A 68 -2.82 8.64 -0.71
N LYS A 69 -2.81 9.98 -0.66
CA LYS A 69 -2.26 10.77 0.45
C LYS A 69 -2.93 10.43 1.77
N GLU A 70 -4.26 10.42 1.82
CA GLU A 70 -5.02 10.09 3.02
C GLU A 70 -4.62 8.70 3.59
N LYS A 71 -4.44 7.71 2.71
CA LYS A 71 -3.98 6.36 3.13
C LYS A 71 -2.56 6.38 3.67
N LEU A 72 -1.65 7.16 3.07
CA LEU A 72 -0.30 7.34 3.59
C LEU A 72 -0.30 8.07 4.94
N GLU A 73 -1.16 9.07 5.15
CA GLU A 73 -1.29 9.76 6.44
C GLU A 73 -1.82 8.84 7.56
N LEU A 74 -2.66 7.85 7.21
CA LEU A 74 -3.04 6.79 8.14
C LEU A 74 -1.86 5.86 8.47
N LEU A 75 -1.10 5.44 7.46
CA LEU A 75 0.09 4.59 7.65
C LEU A 75 1.20 5.32 8.43
N ALA A 76 1.31 6.64 8.29
CA ALA A 76 2.26 7.47 9.05
C ALA A 76 1.98 7.48 10.57
N LYS A 77 0.80 6.99 10.99
CA LYS A 77 0.41 6.84 12.41
C LYS A 77 0.46 5.37 12.89
N ASN A 78 0.96 4.45 12.07
CA ASN A 78 1.04 3.03 12.42
C ASN A 78 1.95 2.79 13.64
N GLU A 79 1.68 1.77 14.45
CA GLU A 79 2.53 1.45 15.61
C GLU A 79 3.92 0.95 15.19
N ASN A 80 4.02 0.29 14.03
CA ASN A 80 5.28 -0.17 13.47
C ASN A 80 6.08 1.00 12.87
N GLU A 81 7.28 1.21 13.41
CA GLU A 81 8.15 2.31 13.02
C GLU A 81 8.55 2.29 11.54
N LEU A 82 8.92 1.14 10.99
CA LEU A 82 9.32 1.05 9.58
C LEU A 82 8.16 1.39 8.64
N ILE A 83 6.95 0.92 8.94
CA ILE A 83 5.75 1.27 8.15
C ILE A 83 5.51 2.79 8.21
N ARG A 84 5.62 3.42 9.38
CA ARG A 84 5.49 4.88 9.49
C ARG A 84 6.55 5.60 8.65
N GLU A 85 7.81 5.18 8.74
CA GLU A 85 8.92 5.82 8.02
C GLU A 85 8.73 5.72 6.51
N TYR A 86 8.31 4.56 6.00
CA TYR A 86 8.00 4.41 4.58
C TYR A 86 6.87 5.33 4.15
N ALA A 87 5.81 5.46 4.95
CA ALA A 87 4.70 6.36 4.65
C ALA A 87 5.14 7.83 4.63
N ILE A 88 5.87 8.28 5.65
CA ILE A 88 6.42 9.65 5.74
C ILE A 88 7.34 9.96 4.56
N LYS A 89 8.19 9.00 4.16
CA LYS A 89 9.07 9.15 3.00
C LYS A 89 8.28 9.44 1.72
N GLN A 90 7.17 8.73 1.49
CA GLN A 90 6.35 8.96 0.30
C GLN A 90 5.54 10.25 0.40
N LEU A 91 5.05 10.61 1.58
CA LEU A 91 4.39 11.90 1.83
C LEU A 91 5.30 13.09 1.51
N ASN A 92 6.59 12.98 1.79
CA ASN A 92 7.58 14.03 1.51
C ASN A 92 8.10 14.02 0.06
N ARG A 93 7.83 12.95 -0.71
CA ARG A 93 8.37 12.76 -2.06
C ARG A 93 7.39 13.20 -3.15
N HIS A 94 6.11 13.24 -2.84
CA HIS A 94 5.02 13.42 -3.81
C HIS A 94 4.10 14.56 -3.40
N ASP A 95 3.55 15.27 -4.40
CA ASP A 95 2.72 16.47 -4.17
C ASP A 95 1.21 16.14 -4.10
N PHE A 96 0.82 14.93 -4.52
CA PHE A 96 -0.56 14.40 -4.48
C PHE A 96 -1.59 15.23 -5.27
N THR A 97 -1.20 15.65 -6.46
CA THR A 97 -2.00 16.55 -7.32
C THR A 97 -2.79 15.84 -8.41
N ASP A 98 -2.58 14.53 -8.61
CA ASP A 98 -3.30 13.77 -9.63
C ASP A 98 -4.75 13.56 -9.22
N LYS A 99 -5.64 13.55 -10.21
CA LYS A 99 -7.08 13.43 -9.97
C LYS A 99 -7.42 12.03 -9.47
N ASP A 100 -8.24 11.98 -8.42
CA ASP A 100 -8.90 10.75 -8.05
C ASP A 100 -9.79 10.25 -9.21
N VAL A 101 -9.86 8.93 -9.35
CA VAL A 101 -10.84 8.28 -10.22
C VAL A 101 -12.01 7.87 -9.34
N GLU A 102 -13.24 8.17 -9.77
CA GLU A 102 -14.43 7.63 -9.11
C GLU A 102 -14.43 6.09 -9.24
N GLU A 103 -14.63 5.40 -8.12
CA GLU A 103 -14.89 3.95 -8.14
C GLU A 103 -16.21 3.77 -8.90
N GLN A 104 -16.17 3.19 -10.10
CA GLN A 104 -17.38 2.63 -10.69
C GLN A 104 -17.63 1.32 -9.95
N ASP A 105 -18.71 1.30 -9.16
CA ASP A 105 -19.23 0.13 -8.46
C ASP A 105 -19.43 -1.08 -9.41
#